data_AF-A0A9Q0D530-F1
#
_entry.id   AF-A0A9Q0D530-F1
#
_cell.length_a   1.000
_cell.length_b   1.000
_cell.length_c   1.000
_cell.angle_alpha   90.00
_cell.angle_beta   90.00
_cell.angle_gamma   90.00
#
_symmetry.space_group_name_H-M   'P 1'
#
loop_
_entity.id
_entity.type
_entity.pdbx_description
1 polymer ?
#
loop_
_entity_poly.entity_id
_entity_poly.type
_entity_poly.pdbx_seq_one_letter_code
_entity_poly.pdbx_strand_id
1 'polypeptide(L)'
;MTLCLLPHSPYLNSKIREVVSDCALPISVVVVSFIGSYLFLDIQLPVFQVYSRPIFNFALFDQLTGLNALSALGLGFLLALLIFIDQNIVISLTHVPEHKLLKGTAFHWDLVLTGLINILMSYLGLPWMHAAFPHSSLHARQLAKVEQRVENGHLYTTIVSVKETRLTSLAANILIGVSVFMLPIPLQWIPKPVLYGLFLYIAATSLDGNQMVDRMALLFKEQTSYPPTHYIRRVPQRKVHCFTALQMIQLVVLCAFGMYPLPYMKMVFPLLMILLVPVRTSLLPRLIDAKYLDIMDAQHM
;
A
#
# COMPACT_ATOMS: atom_id res chain seq x y z
N MET A 1 -5.23 -1.85 17.61
CA MET A 1 -6.25 -0.79 17.37
C MET A 1 -6.32 0.21 18.54
N THR A 2 -6.36 -0.24 19.80
CA THR A 2 -6.42 0.63 21.00
C THR A 2 -5.20 1.54 21.19
N LEU A 3 -3.98 1.04 20.96
CA LEU A 3 -2.74 1.82 21.16
C LEU A 3 -2.58 2.99 20.18
N CYS A 4 -3.14 2.90 18.96
CA CYS A 4 -3.10 3.98 17.98
C CYS A 4 -4.16 5.07 18.25
N LEU A 5 -5.14 4.79 19.10
CA LEU A 5 -6.12 5.77 19.58
C LEU A 5 -5.66 6.48 20.86
N LEU A 6 -4.57 6.02 21.47
CA LEU A 6 -3.96 6.66 22.65
C LEU A 6 -3.66 8.16 22.47
N PRO A 7 -3.21 8.71 21.30
CA PRO A 7 -3.03 10.15 21.12
C PRO A 7 -4.32 10.97 21.28
N HIS A 8 -5.49 10.37 21.07
CA HIS A 8 -6.79 11.01 21.29
C HIS A 8 -7.27 10.92 22.74
N SER A 9 -6.56 10.19 23.59
CA SER A 9 -6.90 10.01 25.00
C SER A 9 -6.31 11.15 25.86
N PRO A 10 -7.04 11.66 26.87
CA PRO A 10 -6.54 12.69 27.77
C PRO A 10 -5.54 12.16 28.81
N TYR A 11 -5.33 10.85 28.87
CA TYR A 11 -4.40 10.22 29.81
C TYR A 11 -2.96 10.23 29.25
N LEU A 12 -1.97 10.32 30.15
CA LEU A 12 -0.51 10.38 29.90
C LEU A 12 0.09 11.72 29.43
N ASN A 13 1.39 11.88 29.69
CA ASN A 13 2.21 13.02 29.23
C ASN A 13 2.40 12.99 27.71
N SER A 14 2.28 14.13 27.04
CA SER A 14 2.27 14.27 25.57
C SER A 14 3.43 13.57 24.87
N LYS A 15 4.66 13.66 25.41
CA LYS A 15 5.84 13.01 24.82
C LYS A 15 5.78 11.48 24.87
N ILE A 16 5.29 10.93 25.98
CA ILE A 16 5.17 9.47 26.15
C ILE A 16 4.06 8.94 25.24
N ARG A 17 2.97 9.69 25.12
CA ARG A 17 1.84 9.34 24.25
C ARG A 17 2.22 9.31 22.76
N GLU A 18 3.03 10.27 22.31
CA GLU A 18 3.55 10.31 20.94
C GLU A 18 4.45 9.11 20.66
N VAL A 19 5.42 8.83 21.54
CA VAL A 19 6.33 7.66 21.39
C VAL A 19 5.58 6.33 21.42
N VAL A 20 4.61 6.16 22.32
CA VAL A 20 3.82 4.92 22.41
C VAL A 20 2.91 4.76 21.18
N SER A 21 2.38 5.86 20.63
CA SER A 21 1.58 5.84 19.41
C SER A 21 2.42 5.42 18.20
N ASP A 22 3.63 5.96 18.06
CA ASP A 22 4.53 5.66 16.95
C ASP A 22 5.06 4.21 17.01
N CYS A 23 5.32 3.70 18.23
CA CYS A 23 5.75 2.32 18.45
C CYS A 23 4.58 1.33 18.66
N ALA A 24 3.34 1.74 18.47
CA ALA A 24 2.17 0.92 18.78
C ALA A 24 2.16 -0.41 18.01
N LEU A 25 2.57 -0.41 16.74
CA LEU A 25 2.62 -1.61 15.90
C LEU A 25 3.63 -2.65 16.42
N PRO A 26 4.93 -2.34 16.56
CA PRO A 26 5.90 -3.31 17.10
C PRO A 26 5.59 -3.71 18.56
N ILE A 27 5.13 -2.78 19.41
CA ILE A 27 4.72 -3.11 20.78
C ILE A 27 3.57 -4.13 20.77
N SER A 28 2.56 -3.92 19.92
CA SER A 28 1.43 -4.85 19.80
C SER A 28 1.89 -6.23 19.35
N VAL A 29 2.82 -6.32 18.40
CA VAL A 29 3.34 -7.62 17.94
C VAL A 29 4.08 -8.33 19.07
N VAL A 30 4.95 -7.63 19.80
CA VAL A 30 5.73 -8.23 20.91
C VAL A 30 4.83 -8.68 22.05
N VAL A 31 3.87 -7.85 22.48
CA VAL A 31 2.97 -8.17 23.59
C VAL A 31 2.05 -9.34 23.25
N VAL A 32 1.43 -9.34 22.06
CA VAL A 32 0.52 -10.43 21.66
C VAL A 32 1.30 -11.71 21.36
N SER A 33 2.54 -11.62 20.85
CA SER A 33 3.39 -12.80 20.69
C SER A 33 3.82 -13.38 22.04
N PHE A 34 4.14 -12.54 23.03
CA PHE A 34 4.45 -12.97 24.39
C PHE A 34 3.24 -13.66 25.05
N ILE A 35 2.05 -13.07 24.96
CA ILE A 35 0.80 -13.68 25.43
C ILE A 35 0.54 -15.00 24.70
N GLY A 36 0.68 -15.03 23.37
CA GLY A 36 0.48 -16.24 22.57
C GLY A 36 1.43 -17.38 22.95
N SER A 37 2.68 -17.06 23.25
CA SER A 37 3.71 -18.04 23.62
C SER A 37 3.55 -18.58 25.05
N TYR A 38 3.19 -17.71 26.02
CA TYR A 38 3.12 -18.09 27.44
C TYR A 38 1.73 -18.55 27.92
N LEU A 39 0.64 -17.98 27.40
CA LEU A 39 -0.74 -18.29 27.83
C LEU A 39 -1.42 -19.39 27.01
N PHE A 40 -0.97 -19.65 25.77
CA PHE A 40 -1.58 -20.62 24.85
C PHE A 40 -0.61 -21.74 24.45
N LEU A 41 0.10 -22.32 25.43
CA LEU A 41 1.03 -23.44 25.22
C LEU A 41 0.35 -24.68 24.61
N ASP A 42 -0.95 -24.87 24.87
CA ASP A 42 -1.71 -26.07 24.44
C ASP A 42 -2.14 -26.05 22.96
N ILE A 43 -2.00 -24.92 22.26
CA ILE A 43 -2.44 -24.77 20.87
C ILE A 43 -1.22 -24.76 19.96
N GLN A 44 -1.11 -25.75 19.07
CA GLN A 44 -0.08 -25.78 18.04
C GLN A 44 -0.27 -24.62 17.06
N LEU A 45 0.43 -23.51 17.29
CA LEU A 45 0.43 -22.37 16.39
C LEU A 45 1.31 -22.69 15.18
N PRO A 46 0.87 -22.42 13.95
CA PRO A 46 1.66 -22.70 12.77
C PRO A 46 2.87 -21.76 12.72
N VAL A 47 4.07 -22.30 12.94
CA VAL A 47 5.35 -21.56 12.88
C VAL A 47 5.88 -21.49 11.45
N PHE A 48 6.81 -20.58 11.18
CA PHE A 48 7.53 -20.48 9.90
C PHE A 48 8.31 -21.76 9.61
N GLN A 49 8.07 -22.36 8.44
CA GLN A 49 8.84 -23.50 7.95
C GLN A 49 10.07 -22.98 7.22
N VAL A 50 11.25 -23.32 7.71
CA VAL A 50 12.52 -22.97 7.06
C VAL A 50 12.82 -24.02 5.99
N TYR A 51 12.71 -23.65 4.72
CA TYR A 51 13.09 -24.51 3.61
C TYR A 51 14.57 -24.30 3.29
N SER A 52 15.40 -25.31 3.58
CA SER A 52 16.82 -25.34 3.23
C SER A 52 16.99 -25.69 1.74
N ARG A 53 16.63 -24.76 0.84
CA ARG A 53 17.02 -24.83 -0.57
C ARG A 53 18.32 -24.05 -0.78
N PRO A 54 19.19 -24.45 -1.74
CA PRO A 54 20.35 -23.65 -2.09
C PRO A 54 19.90 -22.23 -2.49
N ILE A 55 20.50 -21.22 -1.85
CA ILE A 55 20.12 -19.80 -1.95
C ILE A 55 20.41 -19.26 -3.36
N PHE A 56 21.41 -19.82 -4.03
CA PHE A 56 21.83 -19.46 -5.38
C PHE A 56 21.62 -20.65 -6.31
N ASN A 57 20.67 -20.51 -7.23
CA ASN A 57 20.54 -21.38 -8.38
C ASN A 57 20.81 -20.52 -9.61
N PHE A 58 22.02 -20.61 -10.15
CA PHE A 58 22.35 -19.92 -11.41
C PHE A 58 21.43 -20.42 -12.53
N ALA A 59 20.89 -19.50 -13.31
CA ALA A 59 20.04 -19.85 -14.43
C ALA A 59 20.84 -20.67 -15.47
N LEU A 60 20.39 -21.89 -15.75
CA LEU A 60 20.99 -22.75 -16.77
C LEU A 60 20.53 -22.28 -18.16
N PHE A 61 21.38 -21.54 -18.88
CA PHE A 61 21.10 -21.03 -20.23
C PHE A 61 21.16 -22.11 -21.33
N ASP A 62 21.54 -23.33 -20.97
CA ASP A 62 21.91 -24.41 -21.91
C ASP A 62 20.72 -25.13 -22.56
N GLN A 63 19.47 -24.84 -22.13
CA GLN A 63 18.25 -25.52 -22.61
C GLN A 63 17.31 -24.62 -23.44
N LEU A 64 17.74 -23.45 -23.89
CA LEU A 64 16.86 -22.53 -24.64
C LEU A 64 16.66 -22.97 -26.10
N THR A 65 15.57 -23.68 -26.37
CA THR A 65 14.99 -23.79 -27.71
C THR A 65 14.43 -22.43 -28.16
N GLY A 66 14.55 -22.08 -29.45
CA GLY A 66 14.14 -20.75 -29.96
C GLY A 66 12.69 -20.36 -29.67
N LEU A 67 11.75 -21.33 -29.65
CA LEU A 67 10.34 -21.08 -29.31
C LEU A 67 10.16 -20.73 -27.81
N ASN A 68 10.94 -21.36 -26.93
CA ASN A 68 10.92 -21.09 -25.49
C ASN A 68 11.51 -19.72 -25.19
N ALA A 69 12.54 -19.31 -25.93
CA ALA A 69 13.10 -17.96 -25.83
C ALA A 69 12.08 -16.88 -26.21
N LEU A 70 11.32 -17.10 -27.30
CA LEU A 70 10.30 -16.15 -27.76
C LEU A 70 9.14 -16.02 -26.76
N SER A 71 8.65 -17.15 -26.22
CA SER A 71 7.60 -17.14 -25.20
C SER A 71 8.07 -16.51 -23.88
N ALA A 72 9.31 -16.77 -23.46
CA ALA A 72 9.92 -16.12 -22.30
C ALA A 72 10.05 -14.60 -22.50
N LEU A 73 10.40 -14.13 -23.70
CA LEU A 73 10.45 -12.70 -24.02
C LEU A 73 9.06 -12.05 -23.93
N GLY A 74 8.03 -12.72 -24.46
CA GLY A 74 6.64 -12.24 -24.34
C GLY A 74 6.15 -12.14 -22.89
N LEU A 75 6.39 -13.18 -22.09
CA LEU A 75 6.03 -13.18 -20.66
C LEU A 75 6.86 -12.17 -19.86
N GLY A 76 8.16 -12.04 -20.17
CA GLY A 76 9.06 -11.06 -19.55
C GLY A 76 8.64 -9.63 -19.84
N PHE A 77 8.18 -9.34 -21.06
CA PHE A 77 7.65 -8.03 -21.42
C PHE A 77 6.38 -7.68 -20.63
N LEU A 78 5.43 -8.62 -20.52
CA LEU A 78 4.22 -8.43 -19.71
C LEU A 78 4.54 -8.21 -18.22
N LEU A 79 5.52 -8.95 -17.69
CA LEU A 79 5.97 -8.81 -16.32
C LEU A 79 6.69 -7.47 -16.07
N ALA A 80 7.50 -7.01 -17.03
CA ALA A 80 8.11 -5.68 -16.98
C ALA A 80 7.05 -4.57 -17.00
N LEU A 81 6.00 -4.71 -17.81
CA LEU A 81 4.87 -3.78 -17.84
C LEU A 81 4.13 -3.74 -16.48
N LEU A 82 3.93 -4.89 -15.83
CA LEU A 82 3.35 -4.97 -14.49
C LEU A 82 4.19 -4.20 -13.47
N ILE A 83 5.49 -4.46 -13.43
CA ILE A 83 6.41 -3.78 -12.51
C ILE A 83 6.45 -2.28 -12.78
N PHE A 84 6.43 -1.87 -14.05
CA PHE A 84 6.37 -0.46 -14.43
C PHE A 84 5.11 0.22 -13.90
N ILE A 85 3.93 -0.41 -14.04
CA ILE A 85 2.67 0.15 -13.55
C ILE A 85 2.65 0.22 -12.03
N ASP A 86 3.00 -0.88 -11.35
CA ASP A 86 3.03 -0.93 -9.89
C ASP A 86 3.98 0.13 -9.33
N GLN A 87 5.19 0.26 -9.89
CA GLN A 87 6.17 1.26 -9.47
C GLN A 87 5.60 2.69 -9.62
N ASN A 88 5.02 3.02 -10.77
CA ASN A 88 4.49 4.36 -11.00
C ASN A 88 3.29 4.68 -10.09
N ILE A 89 2.42 3.70 -9.84
CA ILE A 89 1.29 3.86 -8.91
C ILE A 89 1.82 4.15 -7.49
N VAL A 90 2.78 3.36 -7.02
CA VAL A 90 3.37 3.55 -5.69
C VAL A 90 4.03 4.93 -5.58
N ILE A 91 4.85 5.32 -6.56
CA ILE A 91 5.53 6.61 -6.52
C ILE A 91 4.51 7.76 -6.57
N SER A 92 3.51 7.70 -7.45
CA SER A 92 2.46 8.72 -7.53
C SER A 92 1.66 8.86 -6.23
N LEU A 93 1.42 7.76 -5.52
CA LEU A 93 0.69 7.77 -4.25
C LEU A 93 1.55 8.25 -3.08
N THR A 94 2.87 8.03 -3.13
CA THR A 94 3.80 8.64 -2.17
C THR A 94 3.99 10.15 -2.42
N HIS A 95 3.97 10.59 -3.67
CA HIS A 95 4.18 11.99 -4.08
C HIS A 95 2.90 12.82 -4.19
N VAL A 96 1.87 12.48 -3.41
CA VAL A 96 0.66 13.31 -3.31
C VAL A 96 1.04 14.67 -2.71
N PRO A 97 0.54 15.81 -3.25
CA PRO A 97 0.85 17.15 -2.73
C PRO A 97 0.53 17.31 -1.23
N GLU A 98 -0.41 16.54 -0.70
CA GLU A 98 -0.76 16.45 0.72
C GLU A 98 0.43 16.05 1.61
N HIS A 99 1.36 15.24 1.12
CA HIS A 99 2.56 14.85 1.86
C HIS A 99 3.62 15.97 1.92
N LYS A 100 3.44 17.08 1.18
CA LYS A 100 4.34 18.26 1.19
C LYS A 100 5.83 17.88 1.15
N LEU A 101 6.18 16.94 0.27
CA LEU A 101 7.55 16.50 0.07
C LEU A 101 8.38 17.65 -0.51
N LEU A 102 9.62 17.80 -0.03
CA LEU A 102 10.49 18.93 -0.34
C LEU A 102 11.51 18.59 -1.42
N LYS A 103 11.91 17.32 -1.57
CA LYS A 103 12.86 16.91 -2.61
C LYS A 103 12.14 16.59 -3.93
N GLY A 104 12.84 16.87 -5.02
CA GLY A 104 12.37 16.57 -6.37
C GLY A 104 12.17 15.06 -6.61
N THR A 105 11.34 14.75 -7.60
CA THR A 105 11.02 13.39 -8.01
C THR A 105 12.08 12.83 -8.96
N ALA A 106 12.35 11.52 -8.86
CA ALA A 106 13.33 10.83 -9.71
C ALA A 106 12.72 9.57 -10.36
N PHE A 107 11.51 9.69 -10.91
CA PHE A 107 10.74 8.57 -11.48
C PHE A 107 11.54 7.69 -12.45
N HIS A 108 12.26 8.31 -13.39
CA HIS A 108 13.02 7.59 -14.41
C HIS A 108 14.21 6.83 -13.82
N TRP A 109 14.89 7.43 -12.85
CA TRP A 109 16.04 6.79 -12.18
C TRP A 109 15.61 5.59 -11.35
N ASP A 110 14.49 5.69 -10.64
CA ASP A 110 13.94 4.58 -9.85
C ASP A 110 13.55 3.40 -10.73
N LEU A 111 13.01 3.66 -11.92
CA LEU A 111 12.67 2.61 -12.89
C LEU A 111 13.92 1.91 -13.43
N VAL A 112 14.95 2.67 -13.82
CA VAL A 112 16.22 2.12 -14.33
C VAL A 112 16.90 1.28 -13.24
N LEU A 113 16.93 1.77 -12.00
CA LEU A 113 17.52 1.06 -10.87
C LEU A 113 16.79 -0.26 -10.58
N THR A 114 15.45 -0.23 -10.56
CA THR A 114 14.62 -1.44 -10.35
C THR A 114 14.84 -2.46 -11.46
N GLY A 115 14.97 -2.01 -12.71
CA GLY A 115 15.31 -2.88 -13.85
C GLY A 115 16.69 -3.56 -13.67
N LEU A 116 17.71 -2.80 -13.30
CA LEU A 116 19.06 -3.32 -13.07
C LEU A 116 19.11 -4.33 -11.93
N ILE A 117 18.41 -4.05 -10.82
CA ILE A 117 18.28 -4.98 -9.69
C ILE A 117 17.60 -6.28 -10.13
N ASN A 118 16.51 -6.20 -10.90
CA ASN A 118 15.80 -7.40 -11.37
C ASN A 118 16.60 -8.22 -12.37
N ILE A 119 17.44 -7.60 -13.21
CA ILE A 119 18.41 -8.33 -14.06
C ILE A 119 19.38 -9.12 -13.20
N LEU A 120 19.95 -8.49 -12.16
CA LEU A 120 20.87 -9.15 -11.24
C LEU A 120 20.18 -10.30 -10.48
N MET A 121 18.95 -10.09 -9.99
CA MET A 121 18.17 -11.12 -9.31
C MET A 121 17.83 -12.30 -10.22
N SER A 122 17.49 -12.02 -11.48
CA SER A 122 17.25 -13.06 -12.49
C SER A 122 18.49 -13.91 -12.75
N TYR A 123 19.67 -13.29 -12.81
CA TYR A 123 20.93 -14.01 -12.98
C TYR A 123 21.28 -14.90 -11.78
N LEU A 124 21.00 -14.42 -10.57
CA LEU A 124 21.23 -15.15 -9.31
C LEU A 124 20.14 -16.19 -8.99
N GLY A 125 19.06 -16.26 -9.79
CA GLY A 125 17.91 -17.13 -9.55
C GLY A 125 17.05 -16.73 -8.35
N LEU A 126 17.16 -15.47 -7.92
CA LEU A 126 16.41 -14.89 -6.80
C LEU A 126 15.05 -14.35 -7.28
N PRO A 127 14.03 -14.30 -6.39
CA PRO A 127 12.75 -13.70 -6.73
C PRO A 127 12.93 -12.22 -7.06
N TRP A 128 12.13 -11.74 -8.01
CA TRP A 128 12.18 -10.36 -8.48
C TRP A 128 11.61 -9.42 -7.41
N MET A 129 12.12 -8.19 -7.38
CA MET A 129 11.70 -7.15 -6.45
C MET A 129 10.92 -6.06 -7.17
N HIS A 130 9.85 -5.60 -6.53
CA HIS A 130 9.04 -4.47 -6.96
C HIS A 130 8.72 -3.58 -5.75
N ALA A 131 8.29 -2.34 -5.98
CA ALA A 131 7.85 -1.48 -4.89
C ALA A 131 6.63 -2.06 -4.16
N ALA A 132 6.69 -2.04 -2.83
CA ALA A 132 5.61 -2.53 -1.97
C ALA A 132 4.67 -1.38 -1.60
N PHE A 133 3.48 -1.37 -2.18
CA PHE A 133 2.50 -0.28 -2.03
C PHE A 133 2.18 0.11 -0.57
N PRO A 134 1.64 -0.78 0.28
CA PRO A 134 1.25 -0.40 1.64
C PRO A 134 2.45 -0.06 2.52
N HIS A 135 3.63 -0.62 2.24
CA HIS A 135 4.81 -0.40 3.05
C HIS A 135 5.45 0.97 2.75
N SER A 136 5.56 1.35 1.48
CA SER A 136 6.14 2.64 1.08
C SER A 136 5.30 3.83 1.56
N SER A 137 3.98 3.75 1.43
CA SER A 137 3.07 4.80 1.91
C SER A 137 3.03 4.88 3.43
N LEU A 138 3.02 3.73 4.13
CA LEU A 138 3.07 3.70 5.59
C LEU A 138 4.38 4.26 6.12
N HIS A 139 5.52 3.92 5.50
CA HIS A 139 6.83 4.46 5.89
C HIS A 139 6.88 5.99 5.70
N ALA A 140 6.33 6.51 4.59
CA ALA A 140 6.21 7.96 4.38
C ALA A 140 5.32 8.62 5.44
N ARG A 141 4.18 7.99 5.79
CA ARG A 141 3.24 8.47 6.82
C ARG A 141 3.84 8.44 8.22
N GLN A 142 4.66 7.45 8.55
CA GLN A 142 5.38 7.38 9.84
C GLN A 142 6.45 8.47 9.99
N LEU A 143 7.00 8.96 8.88
CA LEU A 143 7.93 10.09 8.85
C LEU A 143 7.22 11.45 8.77
N ALA A 144 5.90 11.45 8.63
CA ALA A 144 5.08 12.64 8.49
C ALA A 144 4.72 13.21 9.86
N LYS A 145 5.00 14.50 10.07
CA LYS A 145 4.48 15.24 11.21
C LYS A 145 3.04 15.67 10.90
N VAL A 146 2.09 15.05 11.58
CA VAL A 146 0.67 15.37 11.48
C VAL A 146 0.32 16.41 12.55
N GLU A 147 -0.24 17.55 12.14
CA GLU A 147 -0.82 18.51 13.08
C GLU A 147 -2.33 18.52 12.94
N GLN A 148 -3.02 18.52 14.08
CA GLN A 148 -4.46 18.65 14.16
C GLN A 148 -4.83 20.13 14.17
N ARG A 149 -5.52 20.58 13.12
CA ARG A 149 -6.14 21.90 13.08
C ARG A 149 -7.65 21.75 13.23
N VAL A 150 -8.23 22.50 14.15
CA VAL A 150 -9.69 22.57 14.30
C VAL A 150 -10.16 23.74 13.45
N GLU A 151 -10.82 23.45 12.33
CA GLU A 151 -11.50 24.46 11.51
C GLU A 151 -13.01 24.22 11.58
N ASN A 152 -13.78 25.27 11.87
CA ASN A 152 -15.25 25.24 11.91
C ASN A 152 -15.86 24.12 12.79
N GLY A 153 -15.21 23.78 13.91
CA GLY A 153 -15.68 22.73 14.82
C GLY A 153 -15.39 21.29 14.37
N HIS A 154 -14.70 21.11 13.23
CA HIS A 154 -14.23 19.80 12.76
C HIS A 154 -12.70 19.69 12.90
N LEU A 155 -12.25 18.55 13.39
CA LEU A 155 -10.82 18.21 13.53
C LEU A 155 -10.29 17.77 12.17
N TYR A 156 -9.41 18.57 11.57
CA TYR A 156 -8.67 18.22 10.37
C TYR A 156 -7.23 17.85 10.74
N THR A 157 -6.83 16.62 10.45
CA THR A 157 -5.43 16.20 10.55
C THR A 157 -4.72 16.58 9.27
N THR A 158 -3.90 17.62 9.30
CA THR A 158 -3.10 18.04 8.15
C THR A 158 -1.64 17.63 8.34
N ILE A 159 -1.04 17.08 7.29
CA ILE A 159 0.40 16.79 7.28
C ILE A 159 1.14 18.11 7.08
N VAL A 160 2.04 18.44 8.00
CA VAL A 160 2.75 19.73 8.02
C VAL A 160 4.11 19.61 7.35
N SER A 161 4.83 18.54 7.62
CA SER A 161 6.14 18.28 7.02
C SER A 161 6.50 16.80 7.15
N VAL A 162 7.15 16.24 6.14
CA VAL A 162 7.66 14.86 6.15
C VAL A 162 9.18 14.89 6.26
N LYS A 163 9.74 14.12 7.21
CA LYS A 163 11.20 13.95 7.34
C LYS A 163 11.71 12.95 6.33
N GLU A 164 12.24 13.43 5.21
CA GLU A 164 12.80 12.57 4.18
C GLU A 164 14.21 12.06 4.54
N THR A 165 14.30 10.83 5.02
CA THR A 165 15.55 10.18 5.44
C THR A 165 15.86 8.95 4.59
N ARG A 166 17.13 8.78 4.20
CA ARG A 166 17.63 7.57 3.49
C ARG A 166 18.12 6.48 4.46
N LEU A 167 18.40 6.87 5.71
CA LEU A 167 18.97 5.99 6.70
C LEU A 167 17.96 4.96 7.21
N THR A 168 16.68 5.33 7.30
CA THR A 168 15.61 4.45 7.81
C THR A 168 15.38 3.25 6.89
N SER A 169 15.31 3.47 5.58
CA SER A 169 15.16 2.39 4.60
C SER A 169 16.41 1.51 4.52
N LEU A 170 17.61 2.11 4.59
CA LEU A 170 18.87 1.36 4.61
C LEU A 170 18.99 0.51 5.89
N ALA A 171 18.67 1.07 7.05
CA ALA A 171 18.64 0.35 8.31
C ALA A 171 17.61 -0.79 8.28
N ALA A 172 16.41 -0.55 7.75
CA ALA A 172 15.39 -1.59 7.61
C ALA A 172 15.88 -2.76 6.73
N ASN A 173 16.50 -2.48 5.58
CA ASN A 173 17.04 -3.52 4.69
C ASN A 173 18.20 -4.29 5.35
N ILE A 174 19.08 -3.62 6.10
CA ILE A 174 20.13 -4.28 6.88
C ILE A 174 19.52 -5.17 7.95
N LEU A 175 18.51 -4.70 8.69
CA LEU A 175 17.83 -5.48 9.71
C LEU A 175 17.11 -6.70 9.12
N ILE A 176 16.53 -6.58 7.92
CA ILE A 176 15.97 -7.73 7.18
C ILE A 176 17.08 -8.73 6.86
N GLY A 177 18.25 -8.27 6.40
CA GLY A 177 19.41 -9.14 6.18
C GLY A 177 19.90 -9.83 7.46
N VAL A 178 19.99 -9.11 8.57
CA VAL A 178 20.34 -9.66 9.89
C VAL A 178 19.28 -10.66 10.37
N SER A 179 18.00 -10.42 10.07
CA SER A 179 16.90 -11.30 10.47
C SER A 179 17.02 -12.71 9.90
N VAL A 180 17.69 -12.88 8.75
CA VAL A 180 17.97 -14.21 8.17
C VAL A 180 18.82 -15.06 9.13
N PHE A 181 19.79 -14.46 9.81
CA PHE A 181 20.60 -15.15 10.84
C PHE A 181 19.81 -15.40 12.13
N MET A 182 18.77 -14.61 12.39
CA MET A 182 17.88 -14.73 13.56
C MET A 182 16.65 -15.61 13.29
N LEU A 183 16.48 -16.15 12.08
CA LEU A 183 15.39 -17.08 11.74
C LEU A 183 15.31 -18.34 12.62
N PRO A 184 16.42 -18.99 13.07
CA PRO A 184 16.30 -20.29 13.71
C PRO A 184 15.79 -20.25 15.15
N ILE A 185 15.89 -19.12 15.87
CA ILE A 185 15.63 -19.10 17.33
C ILE A 185 14.54 -18.06 17.70
N PRO A 186 14.75 -16.73 17.59
CA PRO A 186 13.76 -15.75 18.06
C PRO A 186 12.54 -15.57 17.14
N LEU A 187 12.70 -15.69 15.81
CA LEU A 187 11.61 -15.40 14.87
C LEU A 187 10.52 -16.49 14.85
N GLN A 188 10.85 -17.70 15.30
CA GLN A 188 9.90 -18.81 15.43
C GLN A 188 8.87 -18.60 16.54
N TRP A 189 9.17 -17.72 17.51
CA TRP A 189 8.24 -17.39 18.60
C TRP A 189 7.11 -16.46 18.18
N ILE A 190 7.15 -15.89 16.97
CA ILE A 190 6.09 -15.03 16.45
C ILE A 190 5.07 -15.91 15.72
N PRO A 191 3.86 -16.09 16.26
CA PRO A 191 2.86 -16.95 15.65
C PRO A 191 2.21 -16.26 14.44
N LYS A 192 1.95 -17.00 13.36
CA LYS A 192 1.33 -16.47 12.13
C LYS A 192 0.02 -15.67 12.36
N PRO A 193 -0.88 -16.06 13.28
CA PRO A 193 -2.09 -15.28 13.57
C PRO A 193 -1.84 -13.83 13.99
N VAL A 194 -0.75 -13.55 14.71
CA VAL A 194 -0.37 -12.18 15.09
C VAL A 194 -0.03 -11.34 13.87
N LEU A 195 0.66 -11.95 12.90
CA LEU A 195 0.99 -11.29 11.63
C LEU A 195 -0.24 -11.08 10.76
N TYR A 196 -1.21 -12.01 10.75
CA TYR A 196 -2.49 -11.77 10.08
C TYR A 196 -3.24 -10.58 10.68
N GLY A 197 -3.23 -10.43 12.01
CA GLY A 197 -3.78 -9.25 12.68
C GLY A 197 -3.05 -7.96 12.29
N LEU A 198 -1.71 -8.00 12.19
CA LEU A 198 -0.90 -6.88 11.71
C LEU A 198 -1.24 -6.52 10.25
N PHE A 199 -1.32 -7.51 9.36
CA PHE A 199 -1.68 -7.28 7.96
C PHE A 199 -3.08 -6.71 7.79
N LEU A 200 -4.05 -7.17 8.58
CA LEU A 200 -5.40 -6.61 8.60
C LEU A 200 -5.38 -5.16 9.05
N TYR A 201 -4.60 -4.82 10.08
CA TYR A 201 -4.45 -3.43 10.52
C TYR A 201 -3.81 -2.54 9.45
N ILE A 202 -2.74 -3.00 8.80
CA ILE A 202 -2.10 -2.26 7.70
C ILE A 202 -3.09 -2.08 6.54
N ALA A 203 -3.86 -3.11 6.20
CA ALA A 203 -4.90 -3.01 5.17
C ALA A 203 -5.96 -1.97 5.54
N ALA A 204 -6.49 -2.00 6.77
CA ALA A 204 -7.51 -1.06 7.23
C ALA A 204 -7.00 0.40 7.23
N THR A 205 -5.81 0.64 7.79
CA THR A 205 -5.21 1.98 7.85
C THR A 205 -4.77 2.53 6.49
N SER A 206 -4.57 1.67 5.49
CA SER A 206 -4.31 2.07 4.11
C SER A 206 -5.56 2.57 3.38
N LEU A 207 -6.76 2.24 3.87
CA LEU A 207 -8.02 2.77 3.37
C LEU A 207 -8.34 4.15 3.94
N ASP A 208 -7.83 4.46 5.13
CA ASP A 208 -7.99 5.76 5.78
C ASP A 208 -7.29 6.86 4.97
N GLY A 209 -8.06 7.88 4.56
CA GLY A 209 -7.57 8.97 3.70
C GLY A 209 -7.74 8.73 2.21
N ASN A 210 -8.28 7.57 1.80
CA ASN A 210 -8.64 7.35 0.41
C ASN A 210 -9.99 8.01 0.08
N GLN A 211 -9.98 9.01 -0.80
CA GLN A 211 -11.18 9.72 -1.23
C GLN A 211 -12.26 8.80 -1.81
N MET A 212 -11.89 7.68 -2.46
CA MET A 212 -12.87 6.71 -2.95
C MET A 212 -13.66 6.08 -1.79
N VAL A 213 -12.97 5.73 -0.71
CA VAL A 213 -13.57 5.11 0.48
C VAL A 213 -14.45 6.12 1.21
N ASP A 214 -14.00 7.36 1.34
CA ASP A 214 -14.81 8.44 1.92
C ASP A 214 -16.11 8.63 1.14
N ARG A 215 -16.03 8.65 -0.19
CA ARG A 215 -17.22 8.78 -1.05
C ARG A 215 -18.10 7.53 -1.02
N MET A 216 -17.51 6.34 -0.90
CA MET A 216 -18.26 5.10 -0.69
C MET A 216 -19.00 5.13 0.65
N ALA A 217 -18.40 5.64 1.70
CA ALA A 217 -19.05 5.81 3.01
C ALA A 217 -20.24 6.77 2.95
N LEU A 218 -20.21 7.78 2.05
CA LEU A 218 -21.36 8.66 1.81
C LEU A 218 -22.59 7.93 1.25
N LEU A 219 -22.43 6.80 0.54
CA LEU A 219 -23.58 6.00 0.06
C LEU A 219 -24.36 5.37 1.22
N PHE A 220 -23.69 5.12 2.35
CA PHE A 220 -24.28 4.51 3.53
C PHE A 220 -24.66 5.53 4.61
N LYS A 221 -24.34 6.81 4.41
CA LYS A 221 -24.59 7.87 5.39
C LYS A 221 -25.91 8.60 5.08
N GLU A 222 -26.64 8.97 6.12
CA GLU A 222 -27.83 9.82 5.99
C GLU A 222 -27.44 11.22 5.47
N GLN A 223 -28.28 11.80 4.62
CA GLN A 223 -27.99 13.07 3.93
C GLN A 223 -27.76 14.23 4.90
N THR A 224 -28.43 14.21 6.06
CA THR A 224 -28.32 15.25 7.10
C THR A 224 -26.98 15.24 7.81
N SER A 225 -26.22 14.14 7.73
CA SER A 225 -24.94 13.98 8.43
C SER A 225 -23.74 14.14 7.50
N TYR A 226 -23.92 14.63 6.27
CA TYR A 226 -22.82 14.82 5.33
C TYR A 226 -21.81 15.83 5.89
N PRO A 227 -20.51 15.50 5.92
CA PRO A 227 -19.50 16.45 6.36
C PRO A 227 -19.46 17.63 5.38
N PRO A 228 -19.20 18.86 5.84
CA PRO A 228 -19.17 20.04 4.98
C PRO A 228 -17.87 20.11 4.15
N THR A 229 -17.66 19.15 3.25
CA THR A 229 -16.51 19.11 2.33
C THR A 229 -16.77 19.97 1.08
N HIS A 230 -15.69 20.42 0.42
CA HIS A 230 -15.74 21.33 -0.73
C HIS A 230 -16.53 20.77 -1.92
N TYR A 231 -16.38 19.48 -2.22
CA TYR A 231 -17.05 18.83 -3.34
C TYR A 231 -18.55 18.60 -3.10
N ILE A 232 -18.99 18.31 -1.87
CA ILE A 232 -20.42 18.11 -1.54
C ILE A 232 -21.23 19.41 -1.70
N ARG A 233 -20.59 20.57 -1.49
CA ARG A 233 -21.24 21.89 -1.64
C ARG A 233 -21.43 22.33 -3.09
N ARG A 234 -20.60 21.84 -4.01
CA ARG A 234 -20.51 22.33 -5.40
C ARG A 234 -21.13 21.38 -6.43
N VAL A 235 -21.25 20.09 -6.12
CA VAL A 235 -21.70 19.05 -7.06
C VAL A 235 -23.04 18.46 -6.61
N PRO A 236 -24.03 18.27 -7.50
CA PRO A 236 -25.29 17.62 -7.13
C PRO A 236 -25.05 16.16 -6.71
N GLN A 237 -25.66 15.76 -5.60
CA GLN A 237 -25.44 14.46 -4.94
C GLN A 237 -25.66 13.26 -5.88
N ARG A 238 -26.67 13.30 -6.75
CA ARG A 238 -26.94 12.22 -7.72
C ARG A 238 -25.75 11.93 -8.64
N LYS A 239 -25.00 12.97 -9.03
CA LYS A 239 -23.80 12.82 -9.88
C LYS A 239 -22.64 12.23 -9.10
N VAL A 240 -22.48 12.62 -7.83
CA VAL A 240 -21.49 12.02 -6.92
C VAL A 240 -21.76 10.53 -6.73
N HIS A 241 -23.01 10.15 -6.44
CA HIS A 241 -23.38 8.74 -6.24
C HIS A 241 -23.24 7.90 -7.53
N CYS A 242 -23.60 8.46 -8.68
CA CYS A 242 -23.40 7.82 -9.98
C CYS A 242 -21.90 7.58 -10.27
N PHE A 243 -21.05 8.56 -10.00
CA PHE A 243 -19.60 8.42 -10.12
C PHE A 243 -19.06 7.33 -9.19
N THR A 244 -19.44 7.34 -7.92
CA THR A 244 -18.99 6.32 -6.96
C THR A 244 -19.44 4.92 -7.35
N ALA A 245 -20.66 4.77 -7.87
CA ALA A 245 -21.16 3.47 -8.33
C ALA A 245 -20.33 2.96 -9.51
N LEU A 246 -19.99 3.82 -10.47
CA LEU A 246 -19.12 3.47 -11.59
C LEU A 246 -17.72 3.06 -11.11
N GLN A 247 -17.15 3.79 -10.15
CA GLN A 247 -15.86 3.46 -9.55
C GLN A 247 -15.89 2.13 -8.78
N MET A 248 -17.00 1.82 -8.10
CA MET A 248 -17.22 0.54 -7.43
C MET A 248 -17.33 -0.62 -8.43
N ILE A 249 -18.01 -0.43 -9.56
CA ILE A 249 -18.08 -1.43 -10.63
C ILE A 249 -16.67 -1.71 -11.17
N GLN A 250 -15.89 -0.67 -11.44
CA GLN A 250 -14.50 -0.81 -11.89
C GLN A 250 -13.63 -1.57 -10.88
N LEU A 251 -13.76 -1.26 -9.58
CA LEU A 251 -13.06 -1.96 -8.51
C LEU A 251 -13.46 -3.43 -8.42
N VAL A 252 -14.76 -3.75 -8.50
CA VAL A 252 -15.26 -5.13 -8.46
C VAL A 252 -14.71 -5.94 -9.64
N VAL A 253 -14.72 -5.36 -10.85
CA VAL A 253 -14.12 -5.99 -12.03
C VAL A 253 -12.65 -6.28 -11.78
N LEU A 254 -11.89 -5.30 -11.27
CA LEU A 254 -10.48 -5.46 -10.99
C LEU A 254 -10.21 -6.55 -9.92
N CYS A 255 -10.99 -6.56 -8.83
CA CYS A 255 -10.89 -7.56 -7.78
C CYS A 255 -11.21 -8.96 -8.28
N ALA A 256 -12.21 -9.10 -9.17
CA ALA A 256 -12.57 -10.40 -9.75
C ALA A 256 -11.42 -11.01 -10.55
N PHE A 257 -10.71 -10.21 -11.36
CA PHE A 257 -9.52 -10.67 -12.09
C PHE A 257 -8.31 -10.88 -11.17
N GLY A 258 -8.11 -10.02 -10.17
CA GLY A 258 -6.96 -10.10 -9.26
C GLY A 258 -7.01 -11.24 -8.25
N MET A 259 -8.22 -11.59 -7.76
CA MET A 259 -8.45 -12.69 -6.83
C MET A 259 -8.58 -14.05 -7.52
N TYR A 260 -8.54 -14.09 -8.85
CA TYR A 260 -8.65 -15.32 -9.60
C TYR A 260 -7.44 -16.24 -9.32
N PRO A 261 -7.64 -17.55 -9.11
CA PRO A 261 -6.57 -18.45 -8.68
C PRO A 261 -5.50 -18.69 -9.75
N LEU A 262 -5.79 -18.44 -11.04
CA LEU A 262 -4.82 -18.66 -12.11
C LEU A 262 -3.74 -17.57 -12.12
N PRO A 263 -2.44 -17.92 -12.08
CA PRO A 263 -1.34 -16.95 -12.09
C PRO A 263 -1.29 -16.14 -13.39
N TYR A 264 -1.72 -16.73 -14.52
CA TYR A 264 -1.79 -16.04 -15.81
C TYR A 264 -2.78 -14.87 -15.81
N MET A 265 -3.87 -14.94 -15.05
CA MET A 265 -4.83 -13.84 -14.95
C MET A 265 -4.22 -12.62 -14.26
N LYS A 266 -3.27 -12.83 -13.34
CA LYS A 266 -2.53 -11.73 -12.70
C LYS A 266 -1.63 -10.99 -13.68
N MET A 267 -1.14 -11.64 -14.73
CA MET A 267 -0.36 -10.97 -15.79
C MET A 267 -1.20 -10.06 -16.68
N VAL A 268 -2.52 -10.26 -16.72
CA VAL A 268 -3.46 -9.41 -17.48
C VAL A 268 -3.85 -8.15 -16.69
N PHE A 269 -3.64 -8.14 -15.38
CA PHE A 269 -3.95 -7.02 -14.49
C PHE A 269 -3.44 -5.64 -14.96
N PRO A 270 -2.18 -5.49 -15.43
CA PRO A 270 -1.69 -4.18 -15.86
C PRO A 270 -2.37 -3.70 -17.14
N LEU A 271 -2.72 -4.62 -18.05
CA LEU A 271 -3.47 -4.30 -19.26
C LEU A 271 -4.88 -3.81 -18.92
N LEU A 272 -5.53 -4.43 -17.93
CA LEU A 272 -6.82 -3.95 -17.40
C LEU A 272 -6.66 -2.55 -16.79
N MET A 273 -5.63 -2.32 -15.98
CA MET A 273 -5.33 -0.99 -15.42
C MET A 273 -5.16 0.08 -16.50
N ILE A 274 -4.38 -0.20 -17.55
CA ILE A 274 -4.23 0.72 -18.69
C ILE A 274 -5.57 0.95 -19.36
N LEU A 275 -6.39 -0.09 -19.57
CA LEU A 275 -7.70 0.01 -20.21
C LEU A 275 -8.71 0.84 -19.40
N LEU A 276 -8.58 0.89 -18.07
CA LEU A 276 -9.42 1.73 -17.23
C LEU A 276 -9.17 3.25 -17.46
N VAL A 277 -7.98 3.65 -17.90
CA VAL A 277 -7.64 5.06 -18.19
C VAL A 277 -8.46 5.65 -19.34
N PRO A 278 -8.51 5.06 -20.55
CA PRO A 278 -9.36 5.55 -21.63
C PRO A 278 -10.85 5.42 -21.32
N VAL A 279 -11.26 4.41 -20.54
CA VAL A 279 -12.63 4.32 -20.03
C VAL A 279 -12.94 5.57 -19.19
N ARG A 280 -12.05 6.00 -18.29
CA ARG A 280 -12.22 7.25 -17.54
C ARG A 280 -12.26 8.48 -18.47
N THR A 281 -11.31 8.64 -19.38
CA THR A 281 -11.24 9.87 -20.19
C THR A 281 -12.31 9.96 -21.27
N SER A 282 -12.93 8.85 -21.70
CA SER A 282 -13.94 8.83 -22.76
C SER A 282 -15.37 8.63 -22.25
N LEU A 283 -15.58 7.75 -21.26
CA LEU A 283 -16.92 7.42 -20.75
C LEU A 283 -17.42 8.46 -19.75
N LEU A 284 -16.52 8.98 -18.92
CA LEU A 284 -16.84 9.83 -17.78
C LEU A 284 -17.27 11.25 -18.20
N PRO A 285 -16.64 11.94 -19.18
CA PRO A 285 -17.16 13.22 -19.68
C PRO A 285 -18.47 13.09 -20.48
N ARG A 286 -18.85 11.88 -20.92
CA ARG A 286 -20.17 11.63 -21.55
C ARG A 286 -21.30 11.49 -20.53
N LEU A 287 -20.99 11.15 -19.27
CA LEU A 287 -21.98 10.87 -18.23
C LEU A 287 -22.14 12.04 -17.22
N ILE A 288 -21.06 12.79 -16.98
CA ILE A 288 -20.95 13.87 -15.99
C ILE A 288 -20.27 15.07 -16.65
N ASP A 289 -20.81 16.27 -16.46
CA ASP A 289 -20.19 17.49 -17.01
C ASP A 289 -18.75 17.64 -16.50
N ALA A 290 -17.83 18.00 -17.40
CA ALA A 290 -16.40 18.17 -17.09
C ALA A 290 -16.15 19.08 -15.89
N LYS A 291 -16.98 20.13 -15.72
CA LYS A 291 -16.91 21.05 -14.58
C LYS A 291 -17.10 20.34 -13.22
N TYR A 292 -18.00 19.36 -13.13
CA TYR A 292 -18.20 18.61 -11.90
C TYR A 292 -17.09 17.59 -11.66
N LEU A 293 -16.54 17.03 -12.74
CA LEU A 293 -15.43 16.10 -12.67
C LEU A 293 -14.17 16.79 -12.11
N ASP A 294 -13.85 17.98 -12.62
CA ASP A 294 -12.70 18.75 -12.14
C ASP A 294 -12.83 19.15 -10.67
N ILE A 295 -14.04 19.47 -10.20
CA ILE A 295 -14.31 19.77 -8.79
C ILE A 295 -14.19 18.52 -7.91
N MET A 296 -14.54 17.35 -8.44
CA MET A 296 -14.39 16.07 -7.75
C MET A 296 -12.94 15.58 -7.75
N ASP A 297 -12.14 15.88 -8.77
CA ASP A 297 -10.74 15.49 -8.86
C ASP A 297 -9.79 16.52 -8.23
N ALA A 298 -10.23 17.77 -8.06
CA ALA A 298 -9.49 18.79 -7.33
C ALA A 298 -9.34 18.39 -5.85
N GLN A 299 -8.19 17.82 -5.53
CA GLN A 299 -7.77 17.55 -4.17
C GLN A 299 -7.55 18.89 -3.47
N HIS A 300 -8.57 19.35 -2.73
CA HIS A 300 -8.51 20.48 -1.79
C HIS A 300 -7.63 21.66 -2.23
N MET A 301 -8.11 22.44 -3.20
CA MET A 301 -7.81 23.87 -3.29
C MET A 301 -8.98 24.71 -2.78
#